data_AF-A0A382GK68-F1
#
_entry.id   AF-A0A382GK68-F1
#
_cell.length_a   1.000
_cell.length_b   1.000
_cell.length_c   1.000
_cell.angle_alpha   90.00
_cell.angle_beta   90.00
_cell.angle_gamma   90.00
#
_symmetry.space_group_name_H-M   'P 1'
#
loop_
_entity.id
_entity.type
_entity.pdbx_description
1 polymer ?
#
loop_
_entity_poly.entity_id
_entity_poly.type
_entity_poly.pdbx_seq_one_letter_code
_entity_poly.pdbx_strand_id
1 'polypeptide(L)'
;MAADSMEAVTGEARTAAAADMMEVVANMPPEVTAAIAEDPATVEAQLDTGEDPKVVAAVAALPEEALVSTQMNNLLAGMEEGKTPAWARPAVDAVNQMMAQRGMSASTVGRDALFNAIIQSALPMAQSNAQALQQRAQQNLSNEQQANLASAQNTMQVRMQNLANRQTAASQTANMAQQIKVQQGQFKQEAAMTTAQQQQQTSMANFQAAQQRASQESSQRQQTALANLDAGTRTDLANLQALNAAGAQNLNAEQQTRLANHTAKVNKVMRQAELEQDMTKANLSAELQMEMTNLNEQNAAARDTMTAENQERLTNLNTLVDFKKTNANLAQQMDMANMNAEQQMEM
;
A
#
# COMPACT_ATOMS: atom_id res chain seq x y z
N MET A 1 -25.38 -37.02 26.28
CA MET A 1 -24.87 -35.67 26.59
C MET A 1 -24.48 -35.06 25.25
N ALA A 2 -25.41 -34.56 24.44
CA ALA A 2 -26.23 -33.35 24.61
C ALA A 2 -25.37 -32.08 24.61
N ALA A 3 -25.50 -31.33 23.51
CA ALA A 3 -25.49 -29.87 23.37
C ALA A 3 -24.38 -29.06 24.05
N ASP A 4 -23.41 -28.57 23.26
CA ASP A 4 -23.01 -27.15 23.27
C ASP A 4 -21.84 -26.91 22.30
N SER A 5 -22.08 -26.07 21.28
CA SER A 5 -21.11 -25.24 20.53
C SER A 5 -21.59 -24.82 19.14
N MET A 6 -22.89 -24.93 18.84
CA MET A 6 -23.52 -24.05 17.84
C MET A 6 -23.74 -22.70 18.51
N GLU A 7 -22.66 -21.94 18.65
CA GLU A 7 -22.67 -20.55 19.06
C GLU A 7 -23.64 -19.82 18.12
N ALA A 8 -24.83 -19.55 18.64
CA ALA A 8 -25.89 -18.90 17.90
C ALA A 8 -25.36 -17.53 17.48
N VAL A 9 -24.99 -17.40 16.21
CA VAL A 9 -24.64 -16.13 15.57
C VAL A 9 -25.83 -15.20 15.78
N THR A 10 -25.73 -14.39 16.83
CA THR A 10 -26.75 -13.44 17.26
C THR A 10 -26.96 -12.42 16.14
N GLY A 11 -28.19 -11.89 16.04
CA GLY A 11 -28.63 -11.07 14.92
C GLY A 11 -27.70 -9.90 14.56
N GLU A 12 -26.95 -9.39 15.53
CA GLU A 12 -25.99 -8.29 15.37
C GLU A 12 -24.85 -8.60 14.39
N ALA A 13 -24.29 -9.82 14.45
CA ALA A 13 -23.23 -10.26 13.55
C ALA A 13 -23.73 -10.48 12.11
N ARG A 14 -25.03 -10.78 11.92
CA ARG A 14 -25.65 -10.86 10.59
C ARG A 14 -25.90 -9.47 9.99
N THR A 15 -26.26 -8.49 10.81
CA THR A 15 -26.39 -7.09 10.37
C THR A 15 -25.05 -6.47 9.97
N ALA A 16 -23.97 -6.76 10.69
CA ALA A 16 -22.62 -6.32 10.33
C ALA A 16 -22.15 -6.94 9.00
N ALA A 17 -22.35 -8.26 8.83
CA ALA A 17 -22.05 -8.93 7.56
C ALA A 17 -22.91 -8.43 6.39
N ALA A 18 -24.16 -8.03 6.64
CA ALA A 18 -25.02 -7.42 5.62
C ALA A 18 -24.56 -6.00 5.23
N ALA A 19 -24.04 -5.23 6.18
CA ALA A 19 -23.46 -3.91 5.91
C ALA A 19 -22.18 -4.01 5.09
N ASP A 20 -21.27 -4.94 5.43
CA ASP A 20 -20.05 -5.21 4.67
C ASP A 20 -20.37 -5.72 3.24
N MET A 21 -21.42 -6.53 3.08
CA MET A 21 -21.90 -6.99 1.76
C MET A 21 -22.53 -5.85 0.95
N MET A 22 -23.19 -4.87 1.59
CA MET A 22 -23.72 -3.68 0.92
C MET A 22 -22.63 -2.74 0.42
N GLU A 23 -21.50 -2.64 1.14
CA GLU A 23 -20.34 -1.84 0.72
C GLU A 23 -19.64 -2.44 -0.51
N VAL A 24 -19.58 -3.77 -0.62
CA VAL A 24 -19.06 -4.48 -1.80
C VAL A 24 -19.99 -4.34 -3.02
N VAL A 25 -21.32 -4.30 -2.81
CA VAL A 25 -22.31 -4.12 -3.87
C VAL A 25 -22.31 -2.69 -4.44
N ALA A 26 -21.94 -1.68 -3.65
CA ALA A 26 -21.92 -0.27 -4.07
C ALA A 26 -20.87 0.05 -5.16
N ASN A 27 -19.86 -0.80 -5.35
CA ASN A 27 -18.79 -0.61 -6.36
C ASN A 27 -18.91 -1.53 -7.58
N MET A 28 -20.02 -2.26 -7.73
CA MET A 28 -20.20 -3.23 -8.81
C MET A 28 -20.96 -2.60 -9.99
N PRO A 29 -20.57 -2.87 -11.26
CA PRO A 29 -21.28 -2.33 -12.42
C PRO A 29 -22.78 -2.66 -12.35
N PRO A 30 -23.68 -1.72 -12.71
CA PRO A 30 -25.13 -1.87 -12.52
C PRO A 30 -25.72 -3.11 -13.22
N GLU A 31 -25.04 -3.61 -14.25
CA GLU A 31 -25.39 -4.82 -14.99
C GLU A 31 -25.19 -6.11 -14.16
N VAL A 32 -24.22 -6.13 -13.23
CA VAL A 32 -23.94 -7.28 -12.35
C VAL A 32 -24.84 -7.26 -11.11
N THR A 33 -25.17 -6.07 -10.62
CA THR A 33 -26.10 -5.90 -9.49
C THR A 33 -27.51 -6.34 -9.86
N ALA A 34 -27.97 -6.11 -11.10
CA ALA A 34 -29.27 -6.56 -11.57
C ALA A 34 -29.40 -8.09 -11.66
N ALA A 35 -28.32 -8.81 -12.01
CA ALA A 35 -28.32 -10.27 -12.10
C ALA A 35 -28.26 -10.98 -10.72
N ILE A 36 -27.78 -10.29 -9.69
CA ILE A 36 -27.75 -10.78 -8.29
C ILE A 36 -29.01 -10.33 -7.54
N ALA A 37 -29.64 -9.21 -7.95
CA ALA A 37 -30.85 -8.65 -7.34
C ALA A 37 -32.17 -9.25 -7.85
N GLU A 38 -32.15 -10.24 -8.76
CA GLU A 38 -33.27 -11.17 -8.89
C GLU A 38 -33.30 -12.06 -7.65
N ASP A 39 -33.86 -11.46 -6.60
CA ASP A 39 -34.07 -12.02 -5.28
C ASP A 39 -34.70 -13.42 -5.39
N PRO A 40 -33.98 -14.50 -5.03
CA PRO A 40 -34.55 -15.84 -5.04
C PRO A 40 -35.79 -15.97 -4.14
N ALA A 41 -36.05 -15.02 -3.24
CA ALA A 41 -37.30 -14.94 -2.48
C ALA A 41 -38.52 -14.64 -3.37
N THR A 42 -38.36 -13.98 -4.52
CA THR A 42 -39.48 -13.77 -5.47
C THR A 42 -39.89 -15.05 -6.18
N VAL A 43 -39.00 -16.05 -6.27
CA VAL A 43 -39.31 -17.39 -6.80
C VAL A 43 -40.09 -18.21 -5.76
N GLU A 44 -39.89 -17.98 -4.46
CA GLU A 44 -40.72 -18.58 -3.41
C GLU A 44 -42.16 -18.05 -3.42
N ALA A 45 -42.37 -16.81 -3.84
CA ALA A 45 -43.70 -16.20 -3.95
C ALA A 45 -44.56 -16.76 -5.11
N GLN A 46 -43.98 -17.53 -6.04
CA GLN A 46 -44.73 -18.21 -7.10
C GLN A 46 -45.22 -19.61 -6.70
N LEU A 47 -44.83 -20.10 -5.52
CA LEU A 47 -45.46 -21.29 -4.96
C LEU A 47 -46.87 -20.92 -4.56
N ASP A 48 -47.85 -21.62 -5.14
CA ASP A 48 -49.26 -21.41 -4.86
C ASP A 48 -49.50 -21.58 -3.35
N THR A 49 -49.54 -20.44 -2.66
CA THR A 49 -49.91 -20.28 -1.25
C THR A 49 -51.40 -19.91 -1.13
N GLY A 50 -52.12 -19.90 -2.25
CA GLY A 50 -53.56 -19.65 -2.31
C GLY A 50 -54.36 -20.77 -1.63
N GLU A 51 -55.63 -20.48 -1.36
CA GLU A 51 -56.56 -21.49 -0.86
C GLU A 51 -56.69 -22.66 -1.85
N ASP A 52 -56.67 -23.89 -1.32
CA ASP A 52 -56.89 -25.11 -2.10
C ASP A 52 -58.21 -25.01 -2.92
N PRO A 53 -58.23 -25.44 -4.20
CA PRO A 53 -59.40 -25.35 -5.06
C PRO A 53 -60.56 -26.22 -4.53
N LYS A 54 -61.67 -25.56 -4.15
CA LYS A 54 -62.88 -26.21 -3.61
C LYS A 54 -63.85 -26.51 -4.76
N VAL A 55 -64.15 -27.79 -4.99
CA VAL A 55 -65.23 -28.21 -5.91
C VAL A 55 -66.54 -28.19 -5.16
N VAL A 56 -67.48 -27.34 -5.57
CA VAL A 56 -68.80 -27.24 -4.94
C VAL A 56 -69.69 -28.40 -5.42
N ALA A 57 -70.22 -29.19 -4.49
CA ALA A 57 -71.17 -30.26 -4.79
C ALA A 57 -72.53 -29.69 -5.22
N ALA A 58 -73.12 -30.23 -6.28
CA ALA A 58 -74.49 -29.89 -6.67
C ALA A 58 -75.48 -30.58 -5.70
N VAL A 59 -76.23 -29.78 -4.93
CA VAL A 59 -77.25 -30.27 -4.00
C VAL A 59 -78.61 -30.28 -4.72
N ALA A 60 -79.26 -31.45 -4.81
CA ALA A 60 -80.61 -31.54 -5.33
C ALA A 60 -81.61 -31.05 -4.28
N ALA A 61 -82.44 -30.06 -4.60
CA ALA A 61 -83.53 -29.54 -3.75
C ALA A 61 -84.88 -30.22 -4.05
N LEU A 62 -85.79 -30.32 -3.07
CA LEU A 62 -87.20 -30.64 -3.36
C LEU A 62 -87.82 -29.31 -3.76
N PRO A 63 -88.74 -29.29 -4.73
CA PRO A 63 -89.70 -28.19 -4.83
C PRO A 63 -90.41 -28.10 -3.47
N GLU A 64 -90.46 -26.91 -2.88
CA GLU A 64 -91.12 -26.72 -1.58
C GLU A 64 -92.60 -27.10 -1.65
N GLU A 65 -93.19 -27.01 -2.84
CA GLU A 65 -94.55 -27.41 -3.14
C GLU A 65 -94.78 -28.92 -2.98
N ALA A 66 -93.75 -29.76 -3.01
CA ALA A 66 -93.88 -31.21 -2.84
C ALA A 66 -93.81 -31.66 -1.37
N LEU A 67 -93.54 -30.76 -0.42
CA LEU A 67 -93.47 -31.09 1.01
C LEU A 67 -94.87 -31.44 1.57
N VAL A 68 -94.95 -32.47 2.42
CA VAL A 68 -96.23 -32.84 3.05
C VAL A 68 -96.76 -31.72 3.93
N SER A 69 -95.86 -30.93 4.54
CA SER A 69 -96.21 -29.73 5.30
C SER A 69 -96.85 -28.65 4.43
N THR A 70 -96.31 -28.37 3.24
CA THR A 70 -96.88 -27.38 2.32
C THR A 70 -98.19 -27.89 1.71
N GLN A 71 -98.29 -29.18 1.42
CA GLN A 71 -99.53 -29.83 0.97
C GLN A 71 -100.63 -29.80 2.04
N MET A 72 -100.28 -29.95 3.33
CA MET A 72 -101.23 -29.84 4.44
C MET A 72 -101.69 -28.39 4.66
N ASN A 73 -100.78 -27.42 4.56
CA ASN A 73 -101.14 -26.00 4.61
C ASN A 73 -102.07 -25.59 3.45
N ASN A 74 -101.81 -26.09 2.24
CA ASN A 74 -102.68 -25.87 1.08
C ASN A 74 -104.05 -26.53 1.24
N LEU A 75 -104.14 -27.67 1.94
CA LEU A 75 -105.41 -28.29 2.30
C LEU A 75 -106.20 -27.43 3.29
N LEU A 76 -105.55 -26.96 4.36
CA LEU A 76 -106.19 -26.09 5.35
C LEU A 76 -106.72 -24.80 4.72
N ALA A 77 -105.92 -24.13 3.89
CA ALA A 77 -106.36 -22.95 3.14
C ALA A 77 -107.47 -23.27 2.12
N GLY A 78 -107.34 -24.40 1.39
CA GLY A 78 -108.32 -24.84 0.42
C GLY A 78 -109.68 -25.21 1.04
N MET A 79 -109.72 -25.68 2.28
CA MET A 79 -110.97 -25.97 3.00
C MET A 79 -111.73 -24.70 3.39
N GLU A 80 -111.03 -23.58 3.65
CA GLU A 80 -111.64 -22.28 3.93
C GLU A 80 -112.22 -21.63 2.66
N GLU A 81 -111.60 -21.88 1.50
CA GLU A 81 -112.04 -21.37 0.19
C GLU A 81 -112.96 -22.33 -0.61
N GLY A 82 -113.31 -23.50 -0.05
CA GLY A 82 -114.15 -24.50 -0.71
C GLY A 82 -113.47 -25.28 -1.85
N LYS A 83 -112.14 -25.26 -1.91
CA LYS A 83 -111.29 -25.92 -2.93
C LYS A 83 -110.41 -26.99 -2.30
N THR A 84 -111.00 -28.12 -1.93
CA THR A 84 -110.25 -29.28 -1.41
C THR A 84 -109.30 -29.85 -2.47
N PRO A 85 -108.02 -30.11 -2.15
CA PRO A 85 -107.05 -30.83 -2.99
C PRO A 85 -107.54 -32.20 -3.44
N ALA A 86 -107.15 -32.61 -4.65
CA ALA A 86 -107.64 -33.85 -5.29
C ALA A 86 -107.36 -35.12 -4.48
N TRP A 87 -106.24 -35.19 -3.74
CA TRP A 87 -105.88 -36.33 -2.90
C TRP A 87 -106.74 -36.44 -1.63
N ALA A 88 -107.20 -35.30 -1.10
CA ALA A 88 -108.00 -35.23 0.12
C ALA A 88 -109.51 -35.31 -0.16
N ARG A 89 -109.95 -34.96 -1.38
CA ARG A 89 -111.37 -35.00 -1.80
C ARG A 89 -112.09 -36.30 -1.43
N PRO A 90 -111.56 -37.51 -1.73
CA PRO A 90 -112.26 -38.75 -1.40
C PRO A 90 -112.49 -38.95 0.10
N ALA A 91 -111.53 -38.53 0.93
CA ALA A 91 -111.66 -38.60 2.38
C ALA A 91 -112.69 -37.60 2.90
N VAL A 92 -112.66 -36.37 2.39
CA VAL A 92 -113.64 -35.32 2.74
C VAL A 92 -115.06 -35.73 2.33
N ASP A 93 -115.22 -36.28 1.12
CA ASP A 93 -116.51 -36.74 0.59
C ASP A 93 -117.07 -37.93 1.40
N ALA A 94 -116.21 -38.88 1.79
CA ALA A 94 -116.61 -40.02 2.61
C ALA A 94 -117.09 -39.59 4.02
N VAL A 95 -116.41 -38.62 4.64
CA VAL A 95 -116.85 -38.06 5.93
C VAL A 95 -118.16 -37.27 5.76
N ASN A 96 -118.30 -36.48 4.70
CA ASN A 96 -119.54 -35.75 4.40
C ASN A 96 -120.74 -36.70 4.22
N GLN A 97 -120.56 -37.83 3.53
CA GLN A 97 -121.59 -38.86 3.39
C GLN A 97 -121.94 -39.52 4.73
N MET A 98 -120.94 -39.85 5.55
CA MET A 98 -121.19 -40.40 6.90
C MET A 98 -121.91 -39.42 7.82
N MET A 99 -121.59 -38.12 7.75
CA MET A 99 -122.27 -37.07 8.51
C MET A 99 -123.71 -36.87 8.05
N ALA A 100 -123.95 -36.90 6.73
CA ALA A 100 -125.28 -36.80 6.14
C ALA A 100 -126.18 -37.98 6.52
N GLN A 101 -125.64 -39.21 6.52
CA GLN A 101 -126.37 -40.41 6.95
C GLN A 101 -126.74 -40.40 8.43
N ARG A 102 -125.98 -39.69 9.26
CA ARG A 102 -126.20 -39.61 10.71
C ARG A 102 -127.03 -38.40 11.13
N GLY A 103 -127.48 -37.56 10.21
CA GLY A 103 -128.25 -36.34 10.51
C GLY A 103 -127.48 -35.32 11.37
N MET A 104 -126.14 -35.40 11.39
CA MET A 104 -125.28 -34.56 12.24
C MET A 104 -124.75 -33.39 11.42
N SER A 105 -125.46 -32.26 11.40
CA SER A 105 -124.94 -31.02 10.84
C SER A 105 -123.81 -30.46 11.71
N ALA A 106 -122.61 -30.33 11.14
CA ALA A 106 -121.50 -29.49 11.61
C ALA A 106 -121.11 -29.59 13.11
N SER A 107 -121.13 -30.78 13.71
CA SER A 107 -120.65 -30.98 15.10
C SER A 107 -119.12 -31.07 15.18
N THR A 108 -118.52 -30.68 16.31
CA THR A 108 -117.09 -30.86 16.65
C THR A 108 -116.60 -32.29 16.38
N VAL A 109 -117.47 -33.28 16.59
CA VAL A 109 -117.21 -34.70 16.30
C VAL A 109 -117.01 -34.98 14.80
N GLY A 110 -117.69 -34.24 13.93
CA GLY A 110 -117.50 -34.31 12.47
C GLY A 110 -116.20 -33.66 12.02
N ARG A 111 -115.74 -32.62 12.72
CA ARG A 111 -114.44 -31.96 12.47
C ARG A 111 -113.28 -32.87 12.84
N ASP A 112 -113.38 -33.60 13.95
CA ASP A 112 -112.36 -34.58 14.38
C ASP A 112 -112.34 -35.81 13.48
N ALA A 113 -113.51 -36.27 13.01
CA ALA A 113 -113.61 -37.36 12.04
C ALA A 113 -113.01 -36.97 10.67
N LEU A 114 -113.27 -35.73 10.23
CA LEU A 114 -112.69 -35.16 9.02
C LEU A 114 -111.16 -35.06 9.11
N PHE A 115 -110.66 -34.56 10.24
CA PHE A 115 -109.23 -34.46 10.50
C PHE A 115 -108.54 -35.83 10.51
N ASN A 116 -109.14 -36.84 11.17
CA ASN A 116 -108.63 -38.21 11.16
C ASN A 116 -108.63 -38.83 9.75
N ALA A 117 -109.70 -38.63 8.97
CA ALA A 117 -109.78 -39.14 7.59
C ALA A 117 -108.73 -38.49 6.68
N ILE A 118 -108.50 -37.19 6.85
CA ILE A 118 -107.46 -36.44 6.15
C ILE A 118 -106.07 -36.96 6.53
N ILE A 119 -105.78 -37.16 7.82
CA ILE A 119 -104.51 -37.75 8.27
C ILE A 119 -104.28 -39.12 7.64
N GLN A 120 -105.29 -39.99 7.64
CA GLN A 120 -105.20 -41.31 7.03
C GLN A 120 -104.93 -41.24 5.52
N SER A 121 -105.53 -40.26 4.82
CA SER A 121 -105.27 -40.02 3.40
C SER A 121 -103.91 -39.37 3.10
N ALA A 122 -103.32 -38.67 4.08
CA ALA A 122 -102.01 -38.02 3.96
C ALA A 122 -100.83 -38.98 4.26
N LEU A 123 -101.07 -40.10 4.95
CA LEU A 123 -100.02 -41.09 5.27
C LEU A 123 -99.25 -41.60 4.03
N PRO A 124 -99.90 -41.96 2.90
CA PRO A 124 -99.17 -42.39 1.70
C PRO A 124 -98.29 -41.29 1.12
N MET A 125 -98.73 -40.04 1.16
CA MET A 125 -97.92 -38.89 0.73
C MET A 125 -96.73 -38.66 1.67
N ALA A 126 -96.94 -38.78 2.98
CA ALA A 126 -95.87 -38.68 3.97
C ALA A 126 -94.80 -39.76 3.79
N GLN A 127 -95.22 -41.00 3.50
CA GLN A 127 -94.30 -42.10 3.19
C GLN A 127 -93.54 -41.85 1.88
N SER A 128 -94.22 -41.42 0.81
CA SER A 128 -93.58 -41.09 -0.46
C SER A 128 -92.56 -39.95 -0.32
N ASN A 129 -92.89 -38.92 0.47
CA ASN A 129 -91.99 -37.80 0.70
C ASN A 129 -90.78 -38.19 1.55
N ALA A 130 -90.98 -39.00 2.59
CA ALA A 130 -89.88 -39.54 3.39
C ALA A 130 -88.92 -40.38 2.54
N GLN A 131 -89.44 -41.18 1.61
CA GLN A 131 -88.63 -41.94 0.65
C GLN A 131 -87.87 -41.02 -0.32
N ALA A 132 -88.52 -39.98 -0.86
CA ALA A 132 -87.88 -39.02 -1.76
C ALA A 132 -86.77 -38.21 -1.06
N LEU A 133 -86.98 -37.82 0.21
CA LEU A 133 -85.97 -37.18 1.05
C LEU A 133 -84.80 -38.11 1.33
N GLN A 134 -85.06 -39.38 1.64
CA GLN A 134 -84.01 -40.38 1.89
C GLN A 134 -83.18 -40.65 0.62
N GLN A 135 -83.81 -40.77 -0.54
CA GLN A 135 -83.11 -40.95 -1.82
C GLN A 135 -82.25 -39.73 -2.16
N ARG A 136 -82.75 -38.50 -1.97
CA ARG A 136 -81.94 -37.29 -2.17
C ARG A 136 -80.83 -37.14 -1.17
N ALA A 137 -81.03 -37.49 0.10
CA ALA A 137 -79.95 -37.48 1.09
C ALA A 137 -78.79 -38.39 0.66
N GLN A 138 -79.10 -39.59 0.13
CA GLN A 138 -78.09 -40.49 -0.43
C GLN A 138 -77.42 -39.91 -1.68
N GLN A 139 -78.18 -39.27 -2.57
CA GLN A 139 -77.63 -38.65 -3.78
C GLN A 139 -76.73 -37.44 -3.45
N ASN A 140 -77.16 -36.56 -2.53
CA ASN A 140 -76.37 -35.41 -2.09
C ASN A 140 -75.09 -35.87 -1.38
N LEU A 141 -75.18 -36.90 -0.53
CA LEU A 141 -74.00 -37.50 0.09
C LEU A 141 -73.04 -38.06 -0.96
N SER A 142 -73.53 -38.72 -2.01
CA SER A 142 -72.72 -39.19 -3.13
C SER A 142 -72.06 -38.03 -3.88
N ASN A 143 -72.80 -36.95 -4.15
CA ASN A 143 -72.28 -35.77 -4.82
C ASN A 143 -71.20 -35.07 -3.99
N GLU A 144 -71.39 -34.97 -2.68
CA GLU A 144 -70.41 -34.43 -1.74
C GLU A 144 -69.14 -35.29 -1.69
N GLN A 145 -69.29 -36.62 -1.60
CA GLN A 145 -68.13 -37.53 -1.63
C GLN A 145 -67.35 -37.41 -2.94
N GLN A 146 -68.05 -37.31 -4.08
CA GLN A 146 -67.40 -37.14 -5.38
C GLN A 146 -66.71 -35.77 -5.51
N ALA A 147 -67.34 -34.69 -5.03
CA ALA A 147 -66.75 -33.36 -5.01
C ALA A 147 -65.52 -33.27 -4.10
N ASN A 148 -65.59 -33.88 -2.91
CA ASN A 148 -64.45 -33.98 -1.99
C ASN A 148 -63.29 -34.76 -2.60
N LEU A 149 -63.57 -35.88 -3.27
CA LEU A 149 -62.55 -36.67 -3.95
C LEU A 149 -61.92 -35.88 -5.11
N ALA A 150 -62.72 -35.18 -5.90
CA ALA A 150 -62.21 -34.34 -7.00
C ALA A 150 -61.36 -33.18 -6.46
N SER A 151 -61.78 -32.51 -5.39
CA SER A 151 -61.00 -31.45 -4.75
C SER A 151 -59.67 -31.99 -4.21
N ALA A 152 -59.68 -33.14 -3.52
CA ALA A 152 -58.46 -33.79 -3.03
C ALA A 152 -57.47 -34.15 -4.16
N GLN A 153 -57.97 -34.63 -5.30
CA GLN A 153 -57.13 -34.92 -6.48
C GLN A 153 -56.48 -33.65 -7.05
N ASN A 154 -57.24 -32.57 -7.18
CA ASN A 154 -56.72 -31.28 -7.65
C ASN A 154 -55.66 -30.72 -6.69
N THR A 155 -55.93 -30.73 -5.38
CA THR A 155 -54.97 -30.32 -4.35
C THR A 155 -53.69 -31.14 -4.41
N MET A 156 -53.77 -32.46 -4.57
CA MET A 156 -52.57 -33.30 -4.73
C MET A 156 -51.78 -32.93 -6.00
N GLN A 157 -52.45 -32.66 -7.11
CA GLN A 157 -51.80 -32.29 -8.36
C GLN A 157 -51.05 -30.95 -8.25
N VAL A 158 -51.67 -29.94 -7.64
CA VAL A 158 -51.03 -28.64 -7.36
C VAL A 158 -49.84 -28.81 -6.42
N ARG A 159 -49.99 -29.57 -5.32
CA ARG A 159 -48.89 -29.83 -4.39
C ARG A 159 -47.73 -30.59 -5.05
N MET A 160 -48.01 -31.55 -5.92
CA MET A 160 -46.99 -32.27 -6.67
C MET A 160 -46.24 -31.33 -7.62
N GLN A 161 -46.96 -30.47 -8.35
CA GLN A 161 -46.35 -29.49 -9.24
C GLN A 161 -45.48 -28.48 -8.47
N ASN A 162 -45.97 -27.97 -7.34
CA ASN A 162 -45.21 -27.08 -6.46
C ASN A 162 -43.95 -27.76 -5.91
N LEU A 163 -44.06 -29.03 -5.49
CA LEU A 163 -42.92 -29.82 -5.04
C LEU A 163 -41.90 -30.02 -6.16
N ALA A 164 -42.34 -30.32 -7.38
CA ALA A 164 -41.47 -30.45 -8.55
C ALA A 164 -40.75 -29.12 -8.85
N ASN A 165 -41.49 -28.00 -8.85
CA ASN A 165 -40.92 -26.66 -9.04
C ASN A 165 -39.86 -26.35 -7.98
N ARG A 166 -40.11 -26.67 -6.70
CA ARG A 166 -39.12 -26.50 -5.62
C ARG A 166 -37.86 -27.34 -5.86
N GLN A 167 -38.01 -28.61 -6.24
CA GLN A 167 -36.87 -29.48 -6.52
C GLN A 167 -36.04 -28.96 -7.69
N THR A 168 -36.70 -28.51 -8.77
CA THR A 168 -36.02 -27.90 -9.92
C THR A 168 -35.29 -26.62 -9.55
N ALA A 169 -35.93 -25.71 -8.81
CA ALA A 169 -35.30 -24.46 -8.35
C ALA A 169 -34.09 -24.73 -7.44
N ALA A 170 -34.22 -25.68 -6.51
CA ALA A 170 -33.11 -26.07 -5.63
C ALA A 170 -31.94 -26.66 -6.42
N SER A 171 -32.21 -27.50 -7.43
CA SER A 171 -31.17 -28.06 -8.30
C SER A 171 -30.47 -26.99 -9.13
N GLN A 172 -31.22 -26.05 -9.73
CA GLN A 172 -30.64 -24.93 -10.48
C GLN A 172 -29.77 -24.04 -9.58
N THR A 173 -30.26 -23.72 -8.38
CA THR A 173 -29.50 -22.95 -7.38
C THR A 173 -28.20 -23.67 -7.00
N ALA A 174 -28.25 -24.98 -6.75
CA ALA A 174 -27.06 -25.76 -6.44
C ALA A 174 -26.05 -25.76 -7.59
N ASN A 175 -26.51 -25.88 -8.84
CA ASN A 175 -25.64 -25.81 -10.02
C ASN A 175 -24.98 -24.42 -10.17
N MET A 176 -25.75 -23.34 -9.99
CA MET A 176 -25.23 -21.99 -10.05
C MET A 176 -24.22 -21.72 -8.92
N ALA A 177 -24.50 -22.17 -7.69
CA ALA A 177 -23.57 -22.05 -6.57
C ALA A 177 -22.25 -22.80 -6.84
N GLN A 178 -22.30 -23.97 -7.48
CA GLN A 178 -21.09 -24.68 -7.91
C GLN A 178 -20.32 -23.88 -8.97
N GLN A 179 -21.00 -23.31 -9.96
CA GLN A 179 -20.37 -22.49 -11.01
C GLN A 179 -19.71 -21.24 -10.43
N ILE A 180 -20.38 -20.53 -9.52
CA ILE A 180 -19.81 -19.38 -8.79
C ILE A 180 -18.58 -19.81 -8.01
N LYS A 181 -18.62 -20.95 -7.31
CA LYS A 181 -17.46 -21.46 -6.56
C LYS A 181 -16.27 -21.76 -7.47
N VAL A 182 -16.49 -22.35 -8.64
CA VAL A 182 -15.44 -22.59 -9.64
C VAL A 182 -14.87 -21.25 -10.14
N GLN A 183 -15.73 -20.28 -10.45
CA GLN A 183 -15.32 -18.99 -10.96
C GLN A 183 -14.55 -18.17 -9.90
N GLN A 184 -14.97 -18.21 -8.64
CA GLN A 184 -14.19 -17.65 -7.52
C GLN A 184 -12.83 -18.34 -7.37
N GLY A 185 -12.76 -19.66 -7.58
CA GLY A 185 -11.50 -20.39 -7.62
C GLY A 185 -10.57 -19.89 -8.72
N GLN A 186 -11.11 -19.67 -9.93
CA GLN A 186 -10.39 -19.11 -11.07
C GLN A 186 -9.90 -17.69 -10.78
N PHE A 187 -10.76 -16.79 -10.24
CA PHE A 187 -10.34 -15.43 -9.89
C PHE A 187 -9.25 -15.39 -8.83
N LYS A 188 -9.31 -16.25 -7.80
CA LYS A 188 -8.23 -16.36 -6.80
C LYS A 188 -6.92 -16.81 -7.45
N GLN A 189 -7.00 -17.74 -8.40
CA GLN A 189 -5.83 -18.24 -9.12
C GLN A 189 -5.23 -17.18 -10.05
N GLU A 190 -6.07 -16.46 -10.81
CA GLU A 190 -5.65 -15.33 -11.64
C GLU A 190 -5.04 -14.21 -10.79
N ALA A 191 -5.69 -13.81 -9.70
CA ALA A 191 -5.17 -12.79 -8.79
C ALA A 191 -3.80 -13.18 -8.21
N ALA A 192 -3.62 -14.43 -7.81
CA ALA A 192 -2.33 -14.95 -7.34
C ALA A 192 -1.27 -14.92 -8.45
N MET A 193 -1.63 -15.31 -9.68
CA MET A 193 -0.72 -15.29 -10.82
C MET A 193 -0.31 -13.87 -11.21
N THR A 194 -1.27 -12.93 -11.27
CA THR A 194 -1.02 -11.52 -11.53
C THR A 194 -0.15 -10.91 -10.44
N THR A 195 -0.41 -11.22 -9.17
CA THR A 195 0.42 -10.76 -8.05
C THR A 195 1.85 -11.29 -8.19
N ALA A 196 2.02 -12.58 -8.49
CA ALA A 196 3.34 -13.17 -8.72
C ALA A 196 4.08 -12.52 -9.91
N GLN A 197 3.38 -12.24 -11.02
CA GLN A 197 3.94 -11.52 -12.17
C GLN A 197 4.37 -10.10 -11.81
N GLN A 198 3.54 -9.32 -11.10
CA GLN A 198 3.91 -7.97 -10.66
C GLN A 198 5.11 -7.99 -9.71
N GLN A 199 5.17 -8.97 -8.81
CA GLN A 199 6.29 -9.12 -7.87
C GLN A 199 7.59 -9.48 -8.60
N GLN A 200 7.52 -10.33 -9.63
CA GLN A 200 8.65 -10.63 -10.50
C GLN A 200 9.11 -9.40 -11.29
N GLN A 201 8.17 -8.63 -11.85
CA GLN A 201 8.47 -7.42 -12.63
C GLN A 201 9.11 -6.34 -11.74
N THR A 202 8.61 -6.15 -10.52
CA THR A 202 9.19 -5.25 -9.52
C THR A 202 10.58 -5.69 -9.10
N SER A 203 10.78 -6.99 -8.89
CA SER A 203 12.10 -7.54 -8.56
C SER A 203 13.12 -7.30 -9.69
N MET A 204 12.70 -7.46 -10.94
CA MET A 204 13.54 -7.18 -12.12
C MET A 204 13.87 -5.68 -12.24
N ALA A 205 12.88 -4.81 -12.05
CA ALA A 205 13.09 -3.35 -12.06
C ALA A 205 14.06 -2.91 -10.95
N ASN A 206 13.87 -3.44 -9.73
CA ASN A 206 14.76 -3.18 -8.60
C ASN A 206 16.19 -3.68 -8.88
N PHE A 207 16.33 -4.86 -9.47
CA PHE A 207 17.63 -5.41 -9.87
C PHE A 207 18.33 -4.50 -10.89
N GLN A 208 17.63 -4.06 -11.94
CA GLN A 208 18.18 -3.14 -12.94
C GLN A 208 18.58 -1.79 -12.31
N ALA A 209 17.74 -1.23 -11.43
CA ALA A 209 18.05 0.01 -10.73
C ALA A 209 19.25 -0.15 -9.78
N ALA A 210 19.38 -1.29 -9.09
CA ALA A 210 20.55 -1.61 -8.28
C ALA A 210 21.82 -1.74 -9.13
N GLN A 211 21.73 -2.39 -10.30
CA GLN A 211 22.84 -2.53 -11.24
C GLN A 211 23.30 -1.18 -11.80
N GLN A 212 22.37 -0.29 -12.17
CA GLN A 212 22.72 1.07 -12.62
C GLN A 212 23.38 1.88 -11.51
N ARG A 213 22.87 1.81 -10.27
CA ARG A 213 23.49 2.47 -9.11
C ARG A 213 24.90 1.94 -8.85
N ALA A 214 25.10 0.63 -8.87
CA ALA A 214 26.41 0.03 -8.70
C ALA A 214 27.39 0.47 -9.80
N SER A 215 26.93 0.58 -11.05
CA SER A 215 27.75 1.10 -12.15
C SER A 215 28.13 2.57 -11.96
N GLN A 216 27.18 3.42 -11.55
CA GLN A 216 27.45 4.84 -11.28
C GLN A 216 28.41 5.02 -10.10
N GLU A 217 28.22 4.26 -9.02
CA GLU A 217 29.09 4.29 -7.86
C GLU A 217 30.51 3.84 -8.23
N SER A 218 30.65 2.79 -9.05
CA SER A 218 31.95 2.35 -9.56
C SER A 218 32.66 3.45 -10.36
N SER A 219 31.95 4.14 -11.26
CA SER A 219 32.50 5.26 -12.03
C SER A 219 32.91 6.44 -11.13
N GLN A 220 32.10 6.79 -10.12
CA GLN A 220 32.47 7.83 -9.15
C GLN A 220 33.69 7.42 -8.33
N ARG A 221 33.77 6.18 -7.85
CA ARG A 221 34.94 5.68 -7.13
C ARG A 221 36.20 5.74 -7.99
N GLN A 222 36.11 5.41 -9.29
CA GLN A 222 37.23 5.56 -10.21
C GLN A 222 37.63 7.03 -10.39
N GLN A 223 36.68 7.95 -10.59
CA GLN A 223 37.00 9.37 -10.71
C GLN A 223 37.65 9.93 -9.45
N THR A 224 37.14 9.58 -8.26
CA THR A 224 37.74 9.98 -6.98
C THR A 224 39.13 9.39 -6.79
N ALA A 225 39.33 8.11 -7.16
CA ALA A 225 40.65 7.49 -7.12
C ALA A 225 41.65 8.20 -8.05
N LEU A 226 41.22 8.55 -9.27
CA LEU A 226 42.05 9.30 -10.22
C LEU A 226 42.34 10.73 -9.74
N ALA A 227 41.34 11.44 -9.20
CA ALA A 227 41.52 12.78 -8.65
C ALA A 227 42.49 12.79 -7.45
N ASN A 228 42.38 11.78 -6.57
CA ASN A 228 43.32 11.61 -5.46
C ASN A 228 44.73 11.26 -5.96
N LEU A 229 44.85 10.45 -7.01
CA LEU A 229 46.15 10.14 -7.62
C LEU A 229 46.78 11.40 -8.24
N ASP A 230 46.01 12.21 -8.97
CA ASP A 230 46.47 13.48 -9.56
C ASP A 230 46.87 14.50 -8.48
N ALA A 231 46.11 14.60 -7.39
CA ALA A 231 46.44 15.45 -6.26
C ALA A 231 47.73 14.98 -5.55
N GLY A 232 47.89 13.67 -5.38
CA GLY A 232 49.10 13.06 -4.83
C GLY A 232 50.32 13.34 -5.71
N THR A 233 50.23 13.08 -7.02
CA THR A 233 51.34 13.30 -7.95
C THR A 233 51.72 14.76 -8.09
N ARG A 234 50.76 15.71 -8.07
CA ARG A 234 51.08 17.15 -8.04
C ARG A 234 51.80 17.56 -6.77
N THR A 235 51.37 17.02 -5.62
CA THR A 235 51.99 17.32 -4.32
C THR A 235 53.42 16.76 -4.28
N ASP A 236 53.61 15.53 -4.76
CA ASP A 236 54.93 14.91 -4.85
C ASP A 236 55.86 15.68 -5.80
N LEU A 237 55.34 16.12 -6.96
CA LEU A 237 56.11 16.95 -7.89
C LEU A 237 56.50 18.29 -7.27
N ALA A 238 55.58 18.97 -6.58
CA ALA A 238 55.86 20.22 -5.89
C ALA A 238 56.91 20.02 -4.78
N ASN A 239 56.84 18.91 -4.05
CA ASN A 239 57.82 18.56 -3.02
C ASN A 239 59.21 18.28 -3.62
N LEU A 240 59.28 17.55 -4.74
CA LEU A 240 60.53 17.32 -5.47
C LEU A 240 61.13 18.63 -6.02
N GLN A 241 60.30 19.54 -6.53
CA GLN A 241 60.75 20.87 -6.97
C GLN A 241 61.30 21.70 -5.80
N ALA A 242 60.62 21.68 -4.65
CA ALA A 242 61.10 22.35 -3.43
C ALA A 242 62.44 21.77 -2.95
N LEU A 243 62.59 20.44 -2.95
CA LEU A 243 63.85 19.77 -2.63
C LEU A 243 64.97 20.11 -3.61
N ASN A 244 64.67 20.18 -4.91
CA ASN A 244 65.64 20.55 -5.93
C ASN A 244 66.10 22.00 -5.78
N ALA A 245 65.18 22.93 -5.51
CA ALA A 245 65.49 24.33 -5.23
C ALA A 245 66.33 24.49 -3.96
N ALA A 246 66.00 23.76 -2.89
CA ALA A 246 66.78 23.75 -1.66
C ALA A 246 68.19 23.18 -1.87
N GLY A 247 68.33 22.13 -2.69
CA GLY A 247 69.62 21.56 -3.07
C GLY A 247 70.49 22.55 -3.87
N ALA A 248 69.90 23.23 -4.86
CA ALA A 248 70.59 24.22 -5.68
C ALA A 248 71.06 25.44 -4.87
N GLN A 249 70.25 25.91 -3.93
CA GLN A 249 70.62 27.00 -3.02
C GLN A 249 71.78 26.60 -2.10
N ASN A 250 71.78 25.39 -1.55
CA ASN A 250 72.88 24.90 -0.72
C ASN A 250 74.20 24.78 -1.50
N LEU A 251 74.16 24.24 -2.73
CA LEU A 251 75.33 24.16 -3.61
C LEU A 251 75.93 25.54 -3.91
N ASN A 252 75.08 26.56 -4.14
CA ASN A 252 75.55 27.92 -4.39
C ASN A 252 76.14 28.56 -3.12
N ALA A 253 75.51 28.36 -1.95
CA ALA A 253 76.03 28.83 -0.67
C ALA A 253 77.41 28.21 -0.33
N GLU A 254 77.59 26.91 -0.60
CA GLU A 254 78.87 26.23 -0.43
C GLU A 254 79.93 26.76 -1.40
N GLN A 255 79.59 26.97 -2.68
CA GLN A 255 80.51 27.52 -3.68
C GLN A 255 80.92 28.96 -3.33
N GLN A 256 79.98 29.79 -2.89
CA GLN A 256 80.26 31.16 -2.46
C GLN A 256 81.18 31.18 -1.23
N THR A 257 80.98 30.27 -0.28
CA THR A 257 81.85 30.11 0.88
C THR A 257 83.27 29.67 0.49
N ARG A 258 83.39 28.74 -0.47
CA ARG A 258 84.71 28.32 -0.99
C ARG A 258 85.42 29.45 -1.72
N LEU A 259 84.71 30.24 -2.53
CA LEU A 259 85.29 31.39 -3.21
C LEU A 259 85.75 32.46 -2.21
N ALA A 260 84.93 32.78 -1.21
CA ALA A 260 85.31 33.73 -0.16
C ALA A 260 86.59 33.28 0.59
N ASN A 261 86.67 32.01 0.97
CA ASN A 261 87.87 31.44 1.59
C ASN A 261 89.09 31.47 0.66
N HIS A 262 88.90 31.18 -0.62
CA HIS A 262 89.99 31.21 -1.59
C HIS A 262 90.51 32.63 -1.83
N THR A 263 89.62 33.62 -1.95
CA THR A 263 89.98 35.04 -2.08
C THR A 263 90.71 35.53 -0.83
N ALA A 264 90.25 35.16 0.36
CA ALA A 264 90.94 35.50 1.61
C ALA A 264 92.37 34.93 1.66
N LYS A 265 92.55 33.68 1.23
CA LYS A 265 93.88 33.03 1.17
C LYS A 265 94.82 33.71 0.19
N VAL A 266 94.34 34.05 -1.01
CA VAL A 266 95.13 34.76 -2.03
C VAL A 266 95.56 36.14 -1.51
N ASN A 267 94.64 36.90 -0.91
CA ASN A 267 94.97 38.21 -0.34
C ASN A 267 96.03 38.13 0.77
N LYS A 268 96.02 37.07 1.59
CA LYS A 268 97.03 36.87 2.63
C LYS A 268 98.42 36.63 2.04
N VAL A 269 98.52 35.77 1.01
CA VAL A 269 99.79 35.45 0.35
C VAL A 269 100.37 36.67 -0.37
N MET A 270 99.52 37.44 -1.06
CA MET A 270 99.95 38.67 -1.74
C MET A 270 100.50 39.70 -0.75
N ARG A 271 99.80 39.93 0.38
CA ARG A 271 100.26 40.83 1.43
C ARG A 271 101.58 40.40 2.06
N GLN A 272 101.79 39.09 2.28
CA GLN A 272 103.06 38.57 2.78
C GLN A 272 104.19 38.80 1.78
N ALA A 273 103.95 38.54 0.49
CA ALA A 273 104.96 38.75 -0.55
C ALA A 273 105.33 40.23 -0.72
N GLU A 274 104.35 41.14 -0.66
CA GLU A 274 104.60 42.59 -0.65
C GLU A 274 105.42 43.01 0.58
N LEU A 275 105.07 42.51 1.77
CA LEU A 275 105.80 42.81 2.99
C LEU A 275 107.27 42.34 2.91
N GLU A 276 107.51 41.10 2.47
CA GLU A 276 108.86 40.55 2.31
C GLU A 276 109.70 41.36 1.31
N GLN A 277 109.10 41.77 0.19
CA GLN A 277 109.78 42.59 -0.81
C GLN A 277 110.18 43.97 -0.26
N ASP A 278 109.30 44.63 0.48
CA ASP A 278 109.56 45.94 1.08
C ASP A 278 110.59 45.87 2.22
N MET A 279 110.55 44.80 3.01
CA MET A 279 111.52 44.55 4.09
C MET A 279 112.94 44.35 3.57
N THR A 280 113.10 43.65 2.44
CA THR A 280 114.42 43.37 1.85
C THR A 280 115.07 44.63 1.24
N LYS A 281 114.26 45.57 0.73
CA LYS A 281 114.75 46.83 0.12
C LYS A 281 115.22 47.88 1.12
N ALA A 282 114.82 47.81 2.38
CA ALA A 282 115.01 48.89 3.34
C ALA A 282 116.21 48.73 4.30
N ASN A 283 117.00 47.65 4.21
CA ASN A 283 118.21 47.37 5.02
C ASN A 283 118.06 47.69 6.53
N LEU A 284 116.92 47.29 7.13
CA LEU A 284 116.69 47.44 8.58
C LEU A 284 117.39 46.31 9.35
N SER A 285 117.98 46.63 10.51
CA SER A 285 118.57 45.62 11.40
C SER A 285 117.49 44.62 11.88
N ALA A 286 117.88 43.35 12.04
CA ALA A 286 116.99 42.22 12.32
C ALA A 286 116.04 42.43 13.53
N GLU A 287 116.42 43.29 14.46
CA GLU A 287 115.64 43.62 15.66
C GLU A 287 114.47 44.57 15.35
N LEU A 288 114.67 45.63 14.54
CA LEU A 288 113.57 46.47 14.05
C LEU A 288 112.66 45.70 13.09
N GLN A 289 113.22 44.70 12.39
CA GLN A 289 112.51 43.88 11.44
C GLN A 289 111.49 42.95 12.13
N MET A 290 111.85 42.34 13.26
CA MET A 290 110.92 41.54 14.08
C MET A 290 109.87 42.41 14.77
N GLU A 291 110.22 43.62 15.21
CA GLU A 291 109.24 44.52 15.83
C GLU A 291 108.18 44.98 14.82
N MET A 292 108.58 45.27 13.57
CA MET A 292 107.67 45.68 12.49
C MET A 292 106.76 44.53 12.03
N THR A 293 107.27 43.30 11.92
CA THR A 293 106.43 42.13 11.60
C THR A 293 105.47 41.78 12.72
N ASN A 294 105.91 41.83 13.98
CA ASN A 294 105.02 41.57 15.13
C ASN A 294 103.93 42.65 15.24
N LEU A 295 104.27 43.92 15.01
CA LEU A 295 103.29 45.02 14.93
C LEU A 295 102.33 44.88 13.75
N ASN A 296 102.79 44.42 12.58
CA ASN A 296 101.92 44.19 11.42
C ASN A 296 101.03 42.95 11.57
N GLU A 297 101.52 41.87 12.16
CA GLU A 297 100.72 40.71 12.49
C GLU A 297 99.69 41.02 13.59
N GLN A 298 100.07 41.81 14.61
CA GLN A 298 99.13 42.34 15.59
C GLN A 298 98.09 43.25 14.94
N ASN A 299 98.46 44.13 14.00
CA ASN A 299 97.50 44.95 13.25
C ASN A 299 96.58 44.13 12.32
N ALA A 300 97.07 43.05 11.73
CA ALA A 300 96.26 42.16 10.89
C ALA A 300 95.31 41.28 11.71
N ALA A 301 95.75 40.83 12.90
CA ALA A 301 94.96 40.04 13.84
C ALA A 301 93.97 40.90 14.64
N ALA A 302 94.29 42.16 14.94
CA ALA A 302 93.49 43.10 15.72
C ALA A 302 92.80 44.16 14.85
N ARG A 303 92.35 43.81 13.64
CA ARG A 303 91.51 44.69 12.80
C ARG A 303 90.28 45.25 13.53
N ASP A 304 89.87 44.62 14.63
CA ASP A 304 88.74 45.04 15.46
C ASP A 304 89.12 45.98 16.63
N THR A 305 90.40 46.19 16.95
CA THR A 305 90.85 46.96 18.13
C THR A 305 92.12 47.79 17.88
N MET A 306 92.04 48.71 16.92
CA MET A 306 93.11 49.67 16.62
C MET A 306 93.19 50.73 17.76
N THR A 307 94.07 50.56 18.75
CA THR A 307 94.32 51.59 19.77
C THR A 307 95.16 52.73 19.18
N ALA A 308 94.79 53.99 19.46
CA ALA A 308 95.43 55.19 18.91
C ALA A 308 96.96 55.22 19.12
N GLU A 309 97.44 54.57 20.17
CA GLU A 309 98.86 54.43 20.52
C GLU A 309 99.65 53.58 19.50
N ASN A 310 99.06 52.53 18.95
CA ASN A 310 99.68 51.71 17.90
C ASN A 310 99.72 52.46 16.56
N GLN A 311 98.68 53.26 16.26
CA GLN A 311 98.66 54.11 15.07
C GLN A 311 99.76 55.18 15.14
N GLU A 312 99.96 55.79 16.31
CA GLU A 312 100.98 56.82 16.53
C GLU A 312 102.40 56.24 16.44
N ARG A 313 102.64 55.06 17.03
CA ARG A 313 103.92 54.35 16.93
C ARG A 313 104.28 53.98 15.48
N LEU A 314 103.31 53.50 14.71
CA LEU A 314 103.50 53.16 13.30
C LEU A 314 103.77 54.40 12.46
N THR A 315 103.11 55.52 12.78
CA THR A 315 103.39 56.82 12.14
C THR A 315 104.81 57.30 12.46
N ASN A 316 105.25 57.22 13.71
CA ASN A 316 106.61 57.59 14.12
C ASN A 316 107.69 56.68 13.52
N LEU A 317 107.42 55.39 13.34
CA LEU A 317 108.31 54.47 12.65
C LEU A 317 108.41 54.80 11.16
N ASN A 318 107.28 55.12 10.51
CA ASN A 318 107.28 55.56 9.12
C ASN A 318 108.07 56.86 8.92
N THR A 319 107.91 57.86 9.80
CA THR A 319 108.70 59.11 9.71
C THR A 319 110.19 58.86 9.93
N LEU A 320 110.56 57.92 10.81
CA LEU A 320 111.96 57.52 11.02
C LEU A 320 112.54 56.78 9.79
N VAL A 321 111.77 55.90 9.17
CA VAL A 321 112.16 55.20 7.94
C VAL A 321 112.34 56.19 6.79
N ASP A 322 111.43 57.14 6.62
CA ASP A 322 111.53 58.18 5.60
C ASP A 322 112.74 59.08 5.85
N PHE A 323 112.98 59.49 7.10
CA PHE A 323 114.19 60.24 7.46
C PHE A 323 115.47 59.47 7.10
N LYS A 324 115.54 58.16 7.40
CA LYS A 324 116.68 57.31 7.02
C LYS A 324 116.84 57.20 5.50
N LYS A 325 115.75 57.07 4.75
CA LYS A 325 115.78 57.07 3.27
C LYS A 325 116.29 58.40 2.72
N THR A 326 115.86 59.53 3.28
CA THR A 326 116.35 60.85 2.87
C THR A 326 117.82 61.04 3.20
N ASN A 327 118.25 60.63 4.40
CA ASN A 327 119.66 60.72 4.81
C ASN A 327 120.57 59.82 3.95
N ALA A 328 120.11 58.60 3.61
CA ALA A 328 120.84 57.72 2.70
C ALA A 328 120.97 58.32 1.29
N ASN A 329 119.92 58.95 0.76
CA ASN A 329 119.98 59.68 -0.51
C ASN A 329 120.93 60.88 -0.43
N LEU A 330 120.93 61.62 0.68
CA LEU A 330 121.84 62.76 0.87
C LEU A 330 123.29 62.30 0.96
N ALA A 331 123.56 61.21 1.67
CA ALA A 331 124.88 60.59 1.71
C ALA A 331 125.35 60.13 0.33
N GLN A 332 124.47 59.50 -0.48
CA GLN A 332 124.80 59.13 -1.87
C GLN A 332 125.06 60.34 -2.76
N GLN A 333 124.32 61.44 -2.60
CA GLN A 333 124.58 62.69 -3.33
C GLN A 333 125.87 63.36 -2.88
N MET A 334 126.19 63.32 -1.58
CA MET A 334 127.44 63.82 -1.03
C MET A 334 128.64 62.99 -1.51
N ASP A 335 128.53 61.66 -1.55
CA ASP A 335 129.54 60.77 -2.13
C ASP A 335 129.77 61.07 -3.61
N MET A 336 128.69 61.28 -4.38
CA MET A 336 128.79 61.68 -5.79
C MET A 336 129.37 63.09 -5.97
N ALA A 337 129.08 64.02 -5.07
CA ALA A 337 129.65 65.36 -5.09
C ALA A 337 131.13 65.35 -4.69
N ASN A 338 131.53 64.51 -3.74
CA ASN A 338 132.92 64.35 -3.30
C ASN A 338 133.75 63.65 -4.38
N MET A 339 133.19 62.63 -5.05
CA MET A 339 133.80 62.02 -6.24
C MET A 339 133.96 63.03 -7.40
N ASN A 340 132.99 63.92 -7.61
CA ASN A 340 133.12 65.00 -8.59
C ASN A 340 134.16 66.07 -8.19
N ALA A 341 134.33 66.35 -6.89
CA ALA A 341 135.32 67.29 -6.38
C ALA A 341 136.75 66.72 -6.44
N GLU A 342 136.93 65.43 -6.13
CA GLU A 342 138.21 64.72 -6.31
C GLU A 342 138.61 64.67 -7.80
N GLN A 343 137.66 64.44 -8.71
CA GLN A 343 137.91 64.49 -10.15
C GLN A 343 138.29 65.88 -10.69
N GLN A 344 137.99 66.97 -9.96
CA GLN A 344 138.41 68.33 -10.34
C GLN A 344 139.73 68.80 -9.71
N MET A 345 140.22 68.16 -8.65
CA MET A 345 141.54 68.46 -8.06
C MET A 345 142.69 67.66 -8.68
N GLU A 346 142.40 66.61 -9.46
CA GLU A 346 143.40 65.87 -10.25
C GLU A 346 143.60 66.41 -11.69
N MET A 347 143.06 67.59 -12.02
CA MET A 347 143.38 68.37 -13.24
C MET A 347 144.13 69.66 -12.92
#